data_AF-A0A1H8V5N8-F1
#
_entry.id   AF-A0A1H8V5N8-F1
#
_cell.length_a   1.000
_cell.length_b   1.000
_cell.length_c   1.000
_cell.angle_alpha   90.00
_cell.angle_beta   90.00
_cell.angle_gamma   90.00
#
_symmetry.space_group_name_H-M   'P 1'
#
loop_
_entity.id
_entity.type
_entity.pdbx_description
1 polymer ?
#
loop_
_entity_poly.entity_id
_entity_poly.type
_entity_poly.pdbx_seq_one_letter_code
_entity_poly.pdbx_strand_id
1 'polypeptide(L)'
;MKQLQWRWVLLILIVACSLAWAISLPKTKEWKGQVSTKVRELSQDSLPEFHVSAGDTVVPVTQGTYCWGNRGCADYAWGKMMTRGLEPTAVEAGKEIHISLEDVPVPLDLIAQQFLDNNTYETVTLADGVFKAPTAPGVYHYGVSAYWKTEDGKYSKGDSSVVFVIEVK
;
A
#
# COMPACT_ATOMS: atom_id res chain seq x y z
N MET A 1 15.91 79.40 -11.82
CA MET A 1 14.71 79.02 -11.04
C MET A 1 14.18 77.69 -11.59
N LYS A 2 13.94 76.72 -10.69
CA LYS A 2 13.22 75.43 -10.88
C LYS A 2 13.86 74.47 -11.90
N GLN A 3 14.72 73.52 -11.53
CA GLN A 3 14.53 72.41 -10.57
C GLN A 3 13.21 71.67 -10.76
N LEU A 4 13.31 70.34 -10.73
CA LEU A 4 12.25 69.41 -10.38
C LEU A 4 11.29 69.00 -11.49
N GLN A 5 11.64 67.98 -12.28
CA GLN A 5 10.67 66.95 -12.76
C GLN A 5 11.33 65.60 -13.14
N TRP A 6 12.67 65.48 -13.15
CA TRP A 6 13.36 64.25 -13.59
C TRP A 6 13.68 63.21 -12.51
N ARG A 7 12.98 63.24 -11.37
CA ARG A 7 13.20 62.29 -10.25
C ARG A 7 12.02 61.38 -9.93
N TRP A 8 10.90 61.48 -10.65
CA TRP A 8 9.70 60.68 -10.39
C TRP A 8 9.41 59.57 -11.42
N VAL A 9 10.20 59.47 -12.51
CA VAL A 9 10.02 58.40 -13.51
C VAL A 9 10.84 57.15 -13.18
N LEU A 10 11.94 57.28 -12.41
CA LEU A 10 12.80 56.13 -12.06
C LEU A 10 12.31 55.30 -10.87
N LEU A 11 11.32 55.77 -10.10
CA LEU A 11 10.80 55.04 -8.93
C LEU A 11 9.66 54.07 -9.25
N ILE A 12 9.16 54.04 -10.49
CA ILE A 12 8.12 53.07 -10.92
C ILE A 12 8.75 51.80 -11.53
N LEU A 13 10.03 51.80 -11.89
CA LEU A 13 10.70 50.64 -12.51
C LEU A 13 11.36 49.66 -11.51
N ILE A 14 11.44 49.99 -10.22
CA ILE A 14 12.13 49.15 -9.22
C ILE A 14 11.16 48.27 -8.39
N VAL A 15 9.84 48.52 -8.44
CA VAL A 15 8.86 47.71 -7.69
C VAL A 15 8.24 46.58 -8.54
N ALA A 16 8.40 46.58 -9.87
CA ALA A 16 7.82 45.55 -10.74
C ALA A 16 8.78 44.38 -11.07
N CYS A 17 10.06 44.44 -10.70
CA CYS A 17 11.04 43.40 -11.07
C CYS A 17 11.45 42.45 -9.94
N SER A 18 10.97 42.68 -8.71
CA SER A 18 11.29 41.87 -7.52
C SER A 18 10.21 40.85 -7.13
N LEU A 19 9.16 40.66 -7.94
CA LEU A 19 8.10 39.67 -7.69
C LEU A 19 7.96 38.57 -8.76
N ALA A 20 8.84 38.52 -9.75
CA ALA A 20 8.76 37.53 -10.84
C ALA A 20 9.71 36.33 -10.72
N TRP A 21 10.46 36.20 -9.62
CA TRP A 21 11.42 35.10 -9.39
C TRP A 21 11.16 34.32 -8.10
N ALA A 22 9.93 34.40 -7.59
CA ALA A 22 9.46 33.52 -6.53
C ALA A 22 8.30 32.68 -7.08
N ILE A 23 8.54 31.37 -7.15
CA ILE A 23 7.52 30.32 -7.13
C ILE A 23 6.88 30.02 -8.50
N SER A 24 7.72 29.77 -9.52
CA SER A 24 7.45 28.66 -10.45
C SER A 24 7.72 27.36 -9.69
N LEU A 25 6.82 26.96 -8.78
CA LEU A 25 6.80 25.59 -8.32
C LEU A 25 6.47 24.72 -9.54
N PRO A 26 7.28 23.71 -9.88
CA PRO A 26 6.86 22.73 -10.86
C PRO A 26 5.51 22.19 -10.36
N LYS A 27 4.46 22.34 -11.19
CA LYS A 27 3.17 21.72 -10.94
C LYS A 27 3.45 20.30 -10.50
N THR A 28 3.03 19.98 -9.28
CA THR A 28 3.12 18.66 -8.68
C THR A 28 2.83 17.65 -9.76
N LYS A 29 3.78 16.74 -10.02
CA LYS A 29 3.59 15.64 -10.97
C LYS A 29 2.31 14.93 -10.53
N GLU A 30 1.22 15.23 -11.22
CA GLU A 30 -0.02 14.48 -11.13
C GLU A 30 0.35 13.04 -11.43
N TRP A 31 0.09 12.18 -10.45
CA TRP A 31 0.24 10.76 -10.55
C TRP A 31 -0.79 10.26 -11.57
N LYS A 32 -0.42 10.27 -12.85
CA LYS A 32 -1.09 9.51 -13.90
C LYS A 32 -0.55 8.08 -13.87
N GLY A 33 -0.65 7.43 -12.70
CA GLY A 33 -0.81 5.99 -12.69
C GLY A 33 -2.13 5.70 -13.40
N GLN A 34 -2.16 4.70 -14.28
CA GLN A 34 -3.39 4.22 -14.91
C GLN A 34 -4.35 3.70 -13.83
N VAL A 35 -5.08 4.61 -13.20
CA VAL A 35 -6.29 4.26 -12.45
C VAL A 35 -7.34 3.99 -13.51
N SER A 36 -7.47 2.71 -13.87
CA SER A 36 -8.61 2.21 -14.63
C SER A 36 -9.88 2.75 -13.98
N THR A 37 -10.69 3.47 -14.76
CA THR A 37 -11.80 4.33 -14.31
C THR A 37 -13.03 3.53 -13.87
N LYS A 38 -12.84 2.47 -13.07
CA LYS A 38 -13.91 1.69 -12.48
C LYS A 38 -13.53 1.36 -11.04
N VAL A 39 -13.67 2.33 -10.15
CA VAL A 39 -13.78 2.03 -8.71
C VAL A 39 -15.07 1.22 -8.57
N ARG A 40 -14.95 -0.10 -8.49
CA ARG A 40 -16.07 -1.00 -8.23
C ARG A 40 -16.49 -0.81 -6.78
N GLU A 41 -17.78 -0.67 -6.52
CA GLU A 41 -18.28 -0.67 -5.15
C GLU A 41 -17.88 -1.99 -4.45
N LEU A 42 -17.58 -1.92 -3.15
CA LEU A 42 -17.22 -3.10 -2.37
C LEU A 42 -18.37 -4.10 -2.36
N SER A 43 -18.17 -5.26 -2.99
CA SER A 43 -19.10 -6.39 -2.88
C SER A 43 -19.31 -6.75 -1.41
N GLN A 44 -20.55 -6.90 -0.98
CA GLN A 44 -20.89 -7.32 0.38
C GLN A 44 -21.00 -8.84 0.52
N ASP A 45 -21.01 -9.57 -0.61
CA ASP A 45 -21.30 -11.01 -0.66
C ASP A 45 -20.07 -11.86 -1.01
N SER A 46 -19.01 -11.26 -1.53
CA SER A 46 -17.75 -11.94 -1.85
C SER A 46 -16.60 -11.31 -1.10
N LEU A 47 -15.74 -12.15 -0.51
CA LEU A 47 -14.53 -11.68 0.15
C LEU A 47 -13.55 -11.08 -0.89
N PRO A 48 -12.70 -10.12 -0.49
CA PRO A 48 -11.59 -9.66 -1.32
C PRO A 48 -10.67 -10.82 -1.70
N GLU A 49 -10.28 -10.88 -2.97
CA GLU A 49 -9.31 -11.87 -3.45
C GLU A 49 -7.90 -11.29 -3.36
N PHE A 50 -7.04 -11.97 -2.61
CA PHE A 50 -5.63 -11.60 -2.48
C PHE A 50 -4.80 -12.39 -3.49
N HIS A 51 -3.93 -11.70 -4.21
CA HIS A 51 -2.95 -12.30 -5.09
C HIS A 51 -1.56 -11.96 -4.61
N VAL A 52 -0.76 -13.01 -4.37
CA VAL A 52 0.64 -12.88 -3.98
C VAL A 52 1.50 -13.56 -5.04
N SER A 53 2.55 -12.88 -5.49
CA SER A 53 3.46 -13.41 -6.50
C SER A 53 4.91 -13.00 -6.27
N ALA A 54 5.83 -13.81 -6.80
CA ALA A 54 7.27 -13.56 -6.83
C ALA A 54 7.75 -13.63 -8.30
N GLY A 55 7.69 -12.52 -9.03
CA GLY A 55 7.79 -12.53 -10.48
C GLY A 55 6.62 -13.28 -11.11
N ASP A 56 6.90 -14.26 -11.98
CA ASP A 56 5.86 -15.10 -12.63
C ASP A 56 5.36 -16.24 -11.73
N THR A 57 5.96 -16.45 -10.55
CA THR A 57 5.56 -17.49 -9.61
C THR A 57 4.41 -17.01 -8.73
N VAL A 58 3.27 -17.67 -8.83
CA VAL A 58 2.14 -17.45 -7.90
C VAL A 58 2.46 -18.09 -6.55
N VAL A 59 2.28 -17.33 -5.48
CA VAL A 59 2.42 -17.80 -4.10
C VAL A 59 1.00 -18.06 -3.55
N PRO A 60 0.61 -19.32 -3.29
CA PRO A 60 -0.71 -19.63 -2.78
C PRO A 60 -0.96 -18.97 -1.41
N VAL A 61 -2.15 -18.42 -1.25
CA VAL A 61 -2.60 -17.80 -0.01
C VAL A 61 -3.72 -18.62 0.62
N THR A 62 -3.80 -18.58 1.95
CA THR A 62 -4.90 -19.16 2.72
C THR A 62 -5.69 -18.05 3.40
N GLN A 63 -7.01 -18.05 3.23
CA GLN A 63 -7.90 -17.10 3.89
C GLN A 63 -7.75 -17.20 5.42
N GLY A 64 -7.55 -16.05 6.05
CA GLY A 64 -7.55 -15.85 7.50
C GLY A 64 -8.80 -15.12 7.97
N THR A 65 -8.68 -14.46 9.12
CA THR A 65 -9.74 -13.67 9.76
C THR A 65 -10.32 -12.61 8.81
N TYR A 66 -11.64 -12.45 8.86
CA TYR A 66 -12.35 -11.41 8.14
C TYR A 66 -13.61 -10.97 8.89
N CYS A 67 -14.02 -9.73 8.65
CA CYS A 67 -15.35 -9.20 8.91
C CYS A 67 -15.83 -8.50 7.65
N TRP A 68 -16.83 -9.09 6.96
CA TRP A 68 -17.17 -8.65 5.61
C TRP A 68 -18.66 -8.68 5.33
N GLY A 69 -19.26 -7.49 5.15
CA GLY A 69 -20.63 -7.31 4.66
C GLY A 69 -21.64 -8.36 5.16
N ASN A 70 -22.28 -9.04 4.21
CA ASN A 70 -23.27 -10.10 4.46
C ASN A 70 -22.63 -11.46 4.83
N ARG A 71 -21.31 -11.61 4.67
CA ARG A 71 -20.55 -12.80 5.08
C ARG A 71 -20.33 -12.86 6.59
N GLY A 72 -20.57 -11.74 7.30
CA GLY A 72 -20.36 -11.63 8.73
C GLY A 72 -18.87 -11.69 9.08
N CYS A 73 -18.59 -12.12 10.31
CA CYS A 73 -17.22 -12.25 10.82
C CYS A 73 -16.86 -13.72 11.03
N ALA A 74 -15.62 -14.06 10.71
CA ALA A 74 -15.02 -15.35 11.01
C ALA A 74 -13.61 -15.14 11.56
N ASP A 75 -13.40 -15.65 12.77
CA ASP A 75 -12.10 -15.58 13.46
C ASP A 75 -11.31 -16.86 13.21
N TYR A 76 -10.06 -16.70 12.82
CA TYR A 76 -9.11 -17.78 12.60
C TYR A 76 -7.97 -17.72 13.63
N ALA A 77 -7.19 -18.80 13.72
CA ALA A 77 -5.96 -18.78 14.49
C ALA A 77 -5.00 -17.68 13.97
N TRP A 78 -3.95 -17.38 14.71
CA TRP A 78 -2.99 -16.34 14.35
C TRP A 78 -1.59 -16.88 14.15
N GLY A 79 -0.77 -16.15 13.39
CA GLY A 79 0.67 -16.39 13.29
C GLY A 79 1.03 -17.74 12.67
N LYS A 80 2.14 -18.33 13.15
CA LYS A 80 2.64 -19.62 12.65
C LYS A 80 1.66 -20.79 12.85
N MET A 81 0.65 -20.65 13.70
CA MET A 81 -0.40 -21.67 13.84
C MET A 81 -1.24 -21.80 12.57
N MET A 82 -1.55 -20.69 11.89
CA MET A 82 -2.31 -20.71 10.63
C MET A 82 -1.51 -21.26 9.47
N THR A 83 -0.20 -21.04 9.47
CA THR A 83 0.67 -21.50 8.39
C THR A 83 1.16 -22.93 8.57
N ARG A 84 0.73 -23.63 9.63
CA ARG A 84 1.20 -24.98 9.92
C ARG A 84 0.67 -25.93 8.85
N GLY A 85 1.59 -26.62 8.17
CA GLY A 85 1.26 -27.58 7.12
C GLY A 85 0.98 -26.93 5.75
N LEU A 86 1.17 -25.62 5.61
CA LEU A 86 1.22 -25.00 4.29
C LEU A 86 2.56 -25.32 3.63
N GLU A 87 2.50 -25.76 2.38
CA GLU A 87 3.69 -26.01 1.56
C GLU A 87 4.34 -24.68 1.15
N PRO A 88 5.63 -24.45 1.47
CA PRO A 88 6.33 -23.23 1.08
C PRO A 88 6.49 -23.10 -0.44
N THR A 89 6.29 -21.90 -0.96
CA THR A 89 6.65 -21.59 -2.36
C THR A 89 8.12 -21.18 -2.43
N ALA A 90 8.91 -21.84 -3.29
CA ALA A 90 10.32 -21.51 -3.46
C ALA A 90 10.49 -20.15 -4.15
N VAL A 91 11.32 -19.28 -3.58
CA VAL A 91 11.63 -17.95 -4.12
C VAL A 91 13.13 -17.65 -4.03
N GLU A 92 13.63 -16.79 -4.92
CA GLU A 92 15.01 -16.34 -4.90
C GLU A 92 15.25 -15.33 -3.76
N ALA A 93 16.44 -15.35 -3.18
CA ALA A 93 16.87 -14.36 -2.19
C ALA A 93 16.72 -12.92 -2.73
N GLY A 94 16.08 -12.03 -1.96
CA GLY A 94 15.89 -10.63 -2.34
C GLY A 94 14.89 -10.39 -3.48
N LYS A 95 14.19 -11.43 -3.97
CA LYS A 95 13.15 -11.30 -4.99
C LYS A 95 12.02 -10.41 -4.49
N GLU A 96 11.45 -9.61 -5.39
CA GLU A 96 10.25 -8.83 -5.07
C GLU A 96 9.03 -9.75 -4.93
N ILE A 97 8.32 -9.58 -3.83
CA ILE A 97 7.04 -10.20 -3.53
C ILE A 97 5.97 -9.11 -3.71
N HIS A 98 5.04 -9.35 -4.62
CA HIS A 98 3.93 -8.44 -4.92
C HIS A 98 2.67 -8.94 -4.23
N ILE A 99 1.98 -8.04 -3.53
CA ILE A 99 0.67 -8.27 -2.94
C ILE A 99 -0.31 -7.34 -3.63
N SER A 100 -1.38 -7.90 -4.18
CA SER A 100 -2.45 -7.14 -4.82
C SER A 100 -3.81 -7.71 -4.44
N LEU A 101 -4.85 -6.89 -4.60
CA LEU A 101 -6.22 -7.31 -4.46
C LEU A 101 -6.97 -7.05 -5.75
N GLU A 102 -7.72 -8.04 -6.21
CA GLU A 102 -8.53 -7.93 -7.43
C GLU A 102 -10.00 -7.67 -7.08
N ASP A 103 -10.71 -7.05 -8.02
CA ASP A 103 -12.15 -6.80 -7.96
C ASP A 103 -12.69 -6.03 -6.74
N VAL A 104 -11.80 -5.33 -6.03
CA VAL A 104 -12.14 -4.45 -4.90
C VAL A 104 -11.42 -3.10 -5.01
N PRO A 105 -11.98 -2.01 -4.43
CA PRO A 105 -11.23 -0.77 -4.21
C PRO A 105 -9.94 -1.00 -3.43
N VAL A 106 -8.96 -0.13 -3.63
CA VAL A 106 -7.75 -0.10 -2.81
C VAL A 106 -8.14 0.09 -1.34
N PRO A 107 -7.65 -0.77 -0.42
CA PRO A 107 -7.90 -0.60 1.01
C PRO A 107 -7.26 0.69 1.53
N LEU A 108 -7.79 1.21 2.63
CA LEU A 108 -7.15 2.36 3.30
C LEU A 108 -5.82 1.93 3.92
N ASP A 109 -5.80 0.74 4.53
CA ASP A 109 -4.61 0.17 5.15
C ASP A 109 -4.36 -1.24 4.58
N LEU A 110 -3.12 -1.50 4.13
CA LEU A 110 -2.62 -2.83 3.76
C LEU A 110 -1.38 -3.12 4.59
N ILE A 111 -1.46 -4.11 5.47
CA ILE A 111 -0.42 -4.43 6.44
C ILE A 111 0.09 -5.83 6.17
N ALA A 112 1.41 -5.98 5.98
CA ALA A 112 2.08 -7.27 5.92
C ALA A 112 2.93 -7.48 7.17
N GLN A 113 2.98 -8.72 7.66
CA GLN A 113 3.73 -9.11 8.84
C GLN A 113 4.44 -10.43 8.59
N GLN A 114 5.68 -10.52 9.07
CA GLN A 114 6.40 -11.78 9.16
C GLN A 114 6.17 -12.38 10.54
N PHE A 115 5.66 -13.60 10.59
CA PHE A 115 5.50 -14.32 11.84
C PHE A 115 6.80 -14.99 12.26
N LEU A 116 7.20 -14.74 13.51
CA LEU A 116 8.38 -15.31 14.12
C LEU A 116 7.99 -16.40 15.13
N ASP A 117 8.99 -17.00 15.76
CA ASP A 117 8.77 -17.94 16.85
C ASP A 117 8.24 -17.23 18.11
N ASN A 118 7.67 -18.01 19.03
CA ASN A 118 7.09 -17.50 20.29
C ASN A 118 5.94 -16.49 20.10
N ASN A 119 5.18 -16.61 19.00
CA ASN A 119 4.02 -15.77 18.69
C ASN A 119 4.35 -14.27 18.56
N THR A 120 5.57 -13.92 18.18
CA THR A 120 5.95 -12.55 17.83
C THR A 120 5.88 -12.34 16.31
N TYR A 121 5.95 -11.08 15.89
CA TYR A 121 5.96 -10.71 14.49
C TYR A 121 6.79 -9.46 14.25
N GLU A 122 7.23 -9.30 13.02
CA GLU A 122 7.80 -8.06 12.51
C GLU A 122 6.90 -7.49 11.43
N THR A 123 6.72 -6.17 11.42
CA THR A 123 6.01 -5.49 10.33
C THR A 123 6.89 -5.49 9.09
N VAL A 124 6.33 -5.92 7.97
CA VAL A 124 6.96 -5.84 6.66
C VAL A 124 6.56 -4.53 6.01
N THR A 125 7.53 -3.66 5.75
CA THR A 125 7.27 -2.41 5.05
C THR A 125 6.93 -2.69 3.59
N LEU A 126 5.74 -2.28 3.19
CA LEU A 126 5.28 -2.35 1.80
C LEU A 126 5.53 -1.01 1.10
N ALA A 127 6.06 -1.06 -0.11
CA ALA A 127 6.05 0.05 -1.06
C ALA A 127 5.11 -0.34 -2.20
N ASP A 128 3.94 0.32 -2.29
CA ASP A 128 2.90 0.02 -3.29
C ASP A 128 2.51 -1.47 -3.36
N GLY A 129 2.38 -2.12 -2.18
CA GLY A 129 2.05 -3.55 -2.09
C GLY A 129 3.25 -4.49 -2.33
N VAL A 130 4.46 -3.96 -2.46
CA VAL A 130 5.67 -4.75 -2.76
C VAL A 130 6.64 -4.74 -1.58
N PHE A 131 7.27 -5.88 -1.33
CA PHE A 131 8.44 -5.99 -0.46
C PHE A 131 9.47 -6.97 -1.04
N LYS A 132 10.66 -7.05 -0.45
CA LYS A 132 11.68 -8.02 -0.87
C LYS A 132 11.71 -9.22 0.06
N ALA A 133 11.78 -10.42 -0.53
CA ALA A 133 12.05 -11.64 0.21
C ALA A 133 13.37 -11.52 0.99
N PRO A 134 13.51 -12.19 2.14
CA PRO A 134 14.75 -12.24 2.89
C PRO A 134 15.93 -12.68 2.02
N THR A 135 17.14 -12.22 2.39
CA THR A 135 18.38 -12.64 1.70
C THR A 135 18.97 -13.91 2.28
N ALA A 136 18.62 -14.24 3.53
CA ALA A 136 19.04 -15.46 4.18
C ALA A 136 18.16 -16.64 3.70
N PRO A 137 18.73 -17.83 3.46
CA PRO A 137 17.94 -19.02 3.19
C PRO A 137 17.09 -19.41 4.39
N GLY A 138 15.88 -19.91 4.13
CA GLY A 138 14.97 -20.36 5.19
C GLY A 138 13.51 -20.34 4.78
N VAL A 139 12.65 -20.84 5.68
CA VAL A 139 11.20 -20.82 5.53
C VAL A 139 10.63 -19.63 6.31
N TYR A 140 9.84 -18.81 5.62
CA TYR A 140 9.29 -17.57 6.14
C TYR A 140 7.77 -17.58 6.05
N HIS A 141 7.13 -17.17 7.14
CA HIS A 141 5.68 -17.22 7.32
C HIS A 141 5.13 -15.80 7.36
N TYR A 142 4.11 -15.51 6.55
CA TYR A 142 3.57 -14.17 6.43
C TYR A 142 2.07 -14.13 6.65
N GLY A 143 1.60 -12.99 7.16
CA GLY A 143 0.21 -12.58 7.17
C GLY A 143 0.05 -11.24 6.49
N VAL A 144 -1.06 -11.06 5.78
CA VAL A 144 -1.46 -9.80 5.15
C VAL A 144 -2.88 -9.48 5.57
N SER A 145 -3.11 -8.26 6.01
CA SER A 145 -4.44 -7.76 6.38
C SER A 145 -4.75 -6.49 5.60
N ALA A 146 -5.95 -6.42 5.05
CA ALA A 146 -6.48 -5.26 4.34
C ALA A 146 -7.71 -4.72 5.06
N TYR A 147 -7.77 -3.39 5.22
CA TYR A 147 -8.84 -2.69 5.93
C TYR A 147 -9.45 -1.61 5.06
N TRP A 148 -10.77 -1.66 4.90
CA TRP A 148 -11.54 -0.62 4.23
C TRP A 148 -12.31 0.17 5.29
N LYS A 149 -12.28 1.49 5.17
CA LYS A 149 -13.00 2.40 6.07
C LYS A 149 -13.85 3.38 5.28
N THR A 150 -14.75 4.06 5.97
CA THR A 150 -15.41 5.27 5.46
C THR A 150 -14.36 6.34 5.13
N GLU A 151 -14.74 7.31 4.30
CA GLU A 151 -13.82 8.35 3.82
C GLU A 151 -13.26 9.20 4.97
N ASP A 152 -14.04 9.38 6.04
CA ASP A 152 -13.61 10.02 7.30
C ASP A 152 -12.74 9.12 8.20
N GLY A 153 -12.47 7.87 7.77
CA GLY A 153 -11.68 6.87 8.49
C GLY A 153 -12.34 6.31 9.75
N LYS A 154 -13.59 6.68 10.05
CA LYS A 154 -14.21 6.41 11.35
C LYS A 154 -14.87 5.04 11.48
N TYR A 155 -15.46 4.54 10.40
CA TYR A 155 -16.22 3.28 10.39
C TYR A 155 -15.56 2.27 9.46
N SER A 156 -15.46 1.03 9.91
CA SER A 156 -15.03 -0.07 9.03
C SER A 156 -16.09 -0.33 7.96
N LYS A 157 -15.65 -0.53 6.73
CA LYS A 157 -16.43 -1.07 5.61
C LYS A 157 -16.17 -2.57 5.40
N GLY A 158 -15.22 -3.13 6.13
CA GLY A 158 -14.83 -4.52 6.07
C GLY A 158 -13.32 -4.67 6.20
N ASP A 159 -12.91 -5.86 6.62
CA ASP A 159 -11.53 -6.28 6.69
C ASP A 159 -11.41 -7.76 6.29
N SER A 160 -10.28 -8.11 5.72
CA SER A 160 -9.95 -9.48 5.37
C SER A 160 -8.44 -9.67 5.49
N SER A 161 -8.02 -10.89 5.80
CA SER A 161 -6.62 -11.26 5.91
C SER A 161 -6.33 -12.59 5.24
N VAL A 162 -5.08 -12.78 4.83
CA VAL A 162 -4.57 -14.04 4.32
C VAL A 162 -3.22 -14.36 4.93
N VAL A 163 -2.84 -15.63 4.89
CA VAL A 163 -1.48 -16.08 5.23
C VAL A 163 -0.84 -16.81 4.06
N PHE A 164 0.48 -16.77 3.97
CA PHE A 164 1.25 -17.54 3.00
C PHE A 164 2.64 -17.89 3.52
N VAL A 165 3.31 -18.84 2.85
CA VAL A 165 4.63 -19.33 3.23
C VAL A 165 5.53 -19.36 2.01
N ILE A 166 6.75 -18.85 2.16
CA ILE A 166 7.80 -18.94 1.15
C ILE A 166 9.03 -19.65 1.72
N GLU A 167 9.80 -20.28 0.84
CA GLU A 167 11.13 -20.81 1.14
C GLU A 167 12.14 -20.06 0.28
N VAL A 168 13.06 -19.33 0.92
CA VAL A 168 14.20 -18.70 0.24
C VAL A 168 15.30 -19.73 0.08
N LYS A 169 15.74 -19.95 -1.16
CA LYS A 169 16.84 -20.87 -1.50
C LYS A 169 18.10 -20.13 -1.94
#